data_AF-K1QYR1-F1
#
_entry.id   AF-K1QYR1-F1
#
_cell.length_a   1.000
_cell.length_b   1.000
_cell.length_c   1.000
_cell.angle_alpha   90.00
_cell.angle_beta   90.00
_cell.angle_gamma   90.00
#
_symmetry.space_group_name_H-M   'P 1'
#
loop_
_entity.id
_entity.type
_entity.pdbx_description
1 polymer ?
#
loop_
_entity_poly.entity_id
_entity_poly.type
_entity_poly.pdbx_seq_one_letter_code
_entity_poly.pdbx_strand_id
1 'polypeptide(L)'
;MLYELLKSTFFDNTQIAGSGIAFDNDTFLYMAKSDSDNPTGFQNLSNKYNFTDAGFYSIPAKRNYTEVWNQRNESFDNMNIPPLDVQDGYWTDPYFDCMNLEKWIITYSVPFFHRPREKAVFRGINAIEHFYLV
;
A
#
# COMPACT_ATOMS: atom_id res chain seq x y z
N MET A 1 -3.48 11.95 -11.52
CA MET A 1 -2.54 11.99 -10.38
C MET A 1 -2.47 10.64 -9.65
N LEU A 2 -3.57 10.10 -9.10
CA LEU A 2 -3.55 8.79 -8.43
C LEU A 2 -3.33 7.59 -9.39
N TYR A 3 -3.93 7.67 -10.59
CA TYR A 3 -3.68 6.72 -11.68
C TYR A 3 -2.19 6.63 -12.02
N GLU A 4 -1.53 7.78 -12.18
CA GLU A 4 -0.10 7.85 -12.51
C GLU A 4 0.80 7.34 -11.38
N LEU A 5 0.40 7.51 -10.12
CA LEU A 5 1.17 7.01 -8.98
C LEU A 5 1.20 5.48 -8.92
N LEU A 6 0.04 4.84 -9.16
CA LEU A 6 -0.03 3.39 -9.25
C LEU A 6 0.66 2.91 -10.53
N LYS A 7 0.49 3.63 -11.65
CA LYS A 7 1.18 3.32 -12.92
C LYS A 7 2.70 3.37 -12.80
N SER A 8 3.27 4.42 -12.21
CA SER A 8 4.73 4.55 -12.05
C SER A 8 5.32 3.47 -11.14
N THR A 9 4.53 2.95 -10.20
CA THR A 9 4.92 1.85 -9.31
C THR A 9 4.88 0.48 -10.03
N PHE A 10 4.10 0.36 -11.11
CA PHE A 10 3.61 -0.92 -11.62
C PHE A 10 4.18 -1.35 -12.98
N PHE A 11 4.53 -0.41 -13.86
CA PHE A 11 4.71 -0.72 -15.29
C PHE A 11 6.13 -1.13 -15.71
N ASP A 12 7.16 -0.94 -14.88
CA ASP A 12 8.54 -1.27 -15.25
C ASP A 12 9.03 -2.62 -14.69
N ASN A 13 8.26 -3.29 -13.82
CA ASN A 13 8.68 -4.55 -13.17
C ASN A 13 7.73 -5.72 -13.49
N THR A 14 8.26 -6.78 -14.10
CA THR A 14 7.51 -7.98 -14.48
C THR A 14 7.03 -8.80 -13.28
N GLN A 15 7.67 -8.67 -12.12
CA GLN A 15 7.38 -9.50 -10.94
C GLN A 15 6.24 -8.99 -10.06
N ILE A 16 5.75 -7.76 -10.31
CA ILE A 16 4.58 -7.20 -9.62
C ILE A 16 3.32 -7.79 -10.25
N ALA A 17 2.50 -8.41 -9.42
CA ALA A 17 1.22 -9.01 -9.78
C ALA A 17 0.06 -8.02 -9.62
N GLY A 18 0.12 -7.20 -8.57
CA GLY A 18 -0.97 -6.34 -8.11
C GLY A 18 -0.49 -5.17 -7.28
N SER A 19 -1.27 -4.10 -7.22
CA SER A 19 -0.99 -2.93 -6.40
C SER A 19 -2.28 -2.20 -6.09
N GLY A 20 -2.38 -1.68 -4.89
CA GLY A 20 -3.54 -0.92 -4.48
C GLY A 20 -3.23 0.14 -3.46
N ILE A 21 -4.22 0.99 -3.25
CA ILE A 21 -4.24 2.00 -2.21
C ILE A 21 -5.53 1.84 -1.43
N ALA A 22 -5.37 1.58 -0.14
CA ALA A 22 -6.48 1.37 0.79
C ALA A 22 -6.50 2.55 1.77
N PHE A 23 -7.59 3.29 1.79
CA PHE A 23 -7.80 4.46 2.61
C PHE A 23 -8.47 4.11 3.95
N ASP A 24 -8.27 4.96 4.95
CA ASP A 24 -8.88 4.87 6.27
C ASP A 24 -10.40 5.10 6.30
N ASN A 25 -10.98 5.49 5.18
CA ASN A 25 -12.43 5.67 4.98
C ASN A 25 -13.07 4.49 4.22
N ASP A 26 -12.49 3.29 4.35
CA ASP A 26 -12.94 2.05 3.72
C ASP A 26 -12.90 2.04 2.19
N THR A 27 -12.20 2.99 1.55
CA THR A 27 -11.99 2.98 0.10
C THR A 27 -10.76 2.14 -0.27
N PHE A 28 -10.93 1.11 -1.09
CA PHE A 28 -9.82 0.32 -1.63
C PHE A 28 -9.81 0.34 -3.15
N LEU A 29 -8.78 0.99 -3.71
CA LEU A 29 -8.53 1.05 -5.15
C LEU A 29 -7.38 0.14 -5.50
N TYR A 30 -7.53 -0.65 -6.56
CA TYR A 30 -6.60 -1.72 -6.88
C TYR A 30 -6.43 -1.87 -8.39
N MET A 31 -5.25 -2.32 -8.80
CA MET A 31 -4.90 -2.69 -10.16
C MET A 31 -4.11 -4.00 -10.14
N ALA A 32 -4.50 -4.95 -10.98
CA ALA A 32 -3.81 -6.22 -11.18
C ALA A 32 -3.43 -6.42 -12.64
N LYS A 33 -2.35 -7.16 -12.87
CA LYS A 33 -2.06 -7.76 -14.18
C LYS A 33 -3.03 -8.91 -14.42
N SER A 34 -3.60 -8.97 -15.61
CA SER A 34 -4.28 -10.18 -16.07
C SER A 34 -3.25 -11.28 -16.38
N ASP A 35 -3.74 -12.49 -16.61
CA ASP A 35 -2.93 -13.59 -17.15
C ASP A 35 -2.38 -13.33 -18.55
N SER A 36 -2.90 -12.32 -19.26
CA SER A 36 -2.39 -11.88 -20.57
C SER A 36 -1.33 -10.79 -20.47
N ASP A 37 -0.73 -10.60 -19.28
CA ASP A 37 0.23 -9.54 -18.95
C ASP A 37 -0.28 -8.11 -19.17
N ASN A 38 -1.59 -7.96 -19.40
CA ASN A 38 -2.23 -6.67 -19.58
C ASN A 38 -2.91 -6.22 -18.27
N PRO A 39 -2.69 -4.98 -17.80
CA PRO A 39 -3.39 -4.48 -16.62
C PRO A 39 -4.90 -4.48 -16.83
N THR A 40 -5.64 -5.01 -15.85
CA THR A 40 -7.12 -5.06 -15.88
C THR A 40 -7.79 -3.70 -15.64
N GLY A 41 -7.02 -2.62 -15.57
CA GLY A 41 -7.51 -1.28 -15.22
C GLY A 41 -7.78 -1.13 -13.72
N PHE A 42 -8.33 0.03 -13.36
CA PHE A 42 -8.64 0.36 -11.97
C PHE A 42 -9.91 -0.33 -11.49
N GLN A 43 -9.82 -0.96 -10.32
CA GLN A 43 -10.95 -1.60 -9.64
C GLN A 43 -11.16 -0.95 -8.27
N ASN A 44 -12.42 -0.73 -7.89
CA ASN A 44 -12.78 -0.36 -6.53
C ASN A 44 -13.26 -1.63 -5.80
N LEU A 45 -12.45 -2.11 -4.86
CA LEU A 45 -12.67 -3.37 -4.14
C LEU A 45 -13.33 -3.18 -2.77
N SER A 46 -13.68 -1.96 -2.39
CA SER A 46 -14.25 -1.61 -1.07
C SER A 46 -15.46 -2.47 -0.69
N ASN A 47 -16.37 -2.70 -1.63
CA ASN A 47 -17.59 -3.50 -1.41
C ASN A 47 -17.38 -5.01 -1.61
N LYS A 48 -16.25 -5.39 -2.22
CA LYS A 48 -15.91 -6.78 -2.53
C LYS A 48 -15.11 -7.42 -1.40
N TYR A 49 -14.28 -6.64 -0.72
CA TYR A 49 -13.35 -7.13 0.28
C TYR A 49 -13.35 -6.28 1.56
N ASN A 50 -13.58 -6.93 2.70
CA ASN A 50 -13.27 -6.32 4.00
C ASN A 50 -11.75 -6.39 4.24
N PHE A 51 -11.03 -5.40 3.72
CA PHE A 51 -9.58 -5.34 3.81
C PHE A 51 -9.07 -4.84 5.17
N THR A 52 -9.93 -4.25 6.00
CA THR A 52 -9.50 -3.58 7.24
C THR A 52 -8.90 -4.51 8.28
N ASP A 53 -9.25 -5.80 8.23
CA ASP A 53 -8.68 -6.86 9.06
C ASP A 53 -7.44 -7.53 8.43
N ALA A 54 -7.19 -7.31 7.14
CA ALA A 54 -6.11 -7.95 6.41
C ALA A 54 -4.74 -7.46 6.91
N GLY A 55 -3.78 -8.38 7.07
CA GLY A 55 -2.47 -8.05 7.66
C GLY A 55 -1.73 -6.92 6.92
N PHE A 56 -1.81 -6.88 5.58
CA PHE A 56 -1.22 -5.81 4.77
C PHE A 56 -1.78 -4.41 5.07
N TYR A 57 -2.96 -4.30 5.68
CA TYR A 57 -3.55 -3.03 6.07
C TYR A 57 -3.51 -2.82 7.58
N SER A 58 -4.00 -3.81 8.33
CA SER A 58 -4.26 -3.70 9.75
C SER A 58 -3.00 -3.54 10.59
N ILE A 59 -1.87 -4.13 10.16
CA ILE A 59 -0.61 -4.03 10.88
C ILE A 59 0.01 -2.64 10.71
N PRO A 60 0.26 -2.12 9.49
CA PRO A 60 0.69 -0.74 9.32
C PRO A 60 -0.25 0.28 9.97
N ALA A 61 -1.57 0.09 9.89
CA ALA A 61 -2.55 1.03 10.44
C ALA A 61 -2.49 1.14 11.98
N LYS A 62 -2.09 0.08 12.69
CA LYS A 62 -2.05 0.02 14.16
C LYS A 62 -0.68 0.40 14.76
N ARG A 63 0.36 0.58 13.95
CA ARG A 63 1.70 0.97 14.43
C ARG A 63 1.74 2.40 14.96
N ASN A 64 2.63 2.66 15.92
CA ASN A 64 2.89 3.99 16.45
C ASN A 64 4.05 4.65 15.69
N TYR A 65 3.74 5.68 14.89
CA TYR A 65 4.73 6.41 14.08
C TYR A 65 5.23 7.70 14.75
N THR A 66 4.88 7.95 16.02
CA THR A 66 5.23 9.19 16.72
C THR A 66 6.75 9.42 16.79
N GLU A 67 7.52 8.36 17.05
CA GLU A 67 8.98 8.44 17.12
C GLU A 67 9.61 8.71 15.75
N VAL A 68 9.17 7.99 14.71
CA VAL A 68 9.60 8.20 13.31
C VAL A 68 9.33 9.64 12.88
N TRP A 69 8.17 10.18 13.25
CA TRP A 69 7.77 11.56 12.98
C TRP A 69 8.70 12.58 13.65
N ASN A 70 8.95 12.40 14.95
CA ASN A 70 9.75 13.36 15.73
C ASN A 70 11.22 13.39 15.27
N GLN A 71 11.82 12.22 15.04
CA GLN A 71 13.23 12.13 14.64
C GLN A 71 13.48 12.67 13.24
N ARG A 72 12.54 12.45 12.30
CA ARG A 72 12.77 12.76 10.88
C ARG A 72 12.24 14.11 10.43
N ASN A 73 11.35 14.75 11.20
CA ASN A 73 10.96 16.15 10.98
C ASN A 73 12.09 17.15 11.28
N GLU A 74 13.05 16.80 12.14
CA GLU A 74 14.23 17.64 12.40
C GLU A 74 15.22 17.67 11.23
N SER A 75 15.12 16.71 10.29
CA SER A 75 16.09 16.50 9.21
C SER A 75 15.66 17.07 7.85
N PHE A 76 14.35 17.22 7.61
CA PHE A 76 13.80 17.75 6.35
C PHE A 76 13.31 19.19 6.52
N ASP A 77 14.26 20.12 6.46
CA ASP A 77 14.11 21.53 6.86
C ASP A 77 13.16 22.40 6.00
N ASN A 78 12.23 21.80 5.23
CA ASN A 78 11.20 22.53 4.45
C ASN A 78 10.02 21.67 3.97
N MET A 79 10.11 20.32 4.04
CA MET A 79 8.97 19.44 3.77
C MET A 79 8.43 18.94 5.09
N ASN A 80 7.29 19.51 5.48
CA ASN A 80 6.50 19.09 6.62
C ASN A 80 5.87 17.67 6.45
N ILE A 81 6.55 16.73 5.80
CA ILE A 81 6.08 15.38 5.53
C ILE A 81 7.12 14.43 6.14
N PRO A 82 6.71 13.47 6.99
CA PRO A 82 7.65 12.52 7.56
C PRO A 82 8.17 11.67 6.40
N PRO A 83 9.49 11.59 6.19
CA PRO A 83 10.02 10.66 5.22
C PRO A 83 9.79 9.25 5.78
N LEU A 84 8.86 8.51 5.17
CA LEU A 84 8.68 7.09 5.43
C LEU A 84 9.83 6.32 4.81
N ASP A 85 10.34 5.34 5.54
CA ASP A 85 11.34 4.39 5.07
C ASP A 85 10.73 3.09 4.56
N VAL A 86 11.56 2.29 3.89
CA VAL A 86 11.27 0.88 3.60
C VAL A 86 11.05 0.08 4.91
N GLN A 87 11.66 0.50 6.02
CA GLN A 87 11.47 -0.17 7.32
C GLN A 87 10.11 0.11 7.95
N ASP A 88 9.44 1.20 7.56
CA ASP A 88 8.12 1.56 8.08
C ASP A 88 6.99 0.73 7.44
N GLY A 89 7.31 0.02 6.36
CA GLY A 89 6.39 -0.89 5.69
C GLY A 89 6.27 -2.26 6.37
N TYR A 90 5.42 -3.09 5.79
CA TYR A 90 5.12 -4.42 6.26
C TYR A 90 5.00 -5.39 5.10
N TRP A 91 5.77 -6.47 5.17
CA TRP A 91 5.59 -7.65 4.32
C TRP A 91 4.64 -8.62 5.00
N THR A 92 3.65 -9.11 4.28
CA THR A 92 2.84 -10.25 4.73
C THR A 92 3.66 -11.52 4.72
N ASP A 93 3.24 -12.54 5.47
CA ASP A 93 3.58 -13.92 5.12
C ASP A 93 2.98 -14.24 3.73
N PRO A 94 3.55 -15.20 2.98
CA PRO A 94 2.96 -15.64 1.71
C PRO A 94 1.52 -16.12 1.90
N TYR A 95 0.59 -15.67 1.05
CA TYR A 95 -0.81 -16.08 1.08
C TYR A 95 -1.37 -16.28 -0.32
N PHE A 96 -2.40 -17.11 -0.44
CA PHE A 96 -3.13 -17.28 -1.68
C PHE A 96 -4.22 -16.22 -1.78
N ASP A 97 -4.13 -15.33 -2.77
CA ASP A 97 -5.16 -14.31 -3.01
C ASP A 97 -6.34 -14.93 -3.76
N CYS A 98 -7.29 -15.49 -3.01
CA CYS A 98 -8.51 -16.07 -3.58
C CYS A 98 -9.43 -15.05 -4.26
N MET A 99 -9.21 -13.75 -4.07
CA MET A 99 -10.24 -12.74 -4.34
C MET A 99 -9.92 -11.90 -5.57
N ASN A 100 -8.64 -11.68 -5.91
CA ASN A 100 -8.28 -10.87 -7.07
C ASN A 100 -7.38 -11.60 -8.06
N LEU A 101 -6.30 -12.23 -7.60
CA LEU A 101 -5.27 -12.81 -8.48
C LEU A 101 -5.35 -14.33 -8.64
N GLU A 102 -6.01 -15.05 -7.72
CA GLU A 102 -6.05 -16.52 -7.64
C GLU A 102 -4.65 -17.18 -7.67
N LYS A 103 -3.68 -16.55 -6.99
CA LYS A 103 -2.26 -16.93 -6.98
C LYS A 103 -1.65 -16.75 -5.60
N TRP A 104 -0.54 -17.46 -5.36
CA TRP A 104 0.32 -17.23 -4.20
C TRP A 104 1.10 -15.93 -4.38
N ILE A 105 0.97 -15.03 -3.40
CA ILE A 105 1.60 -13.72 -3.41
C ILE A 105 2.22 -13.39 -2.05
N ILE A 106 3.09 -12.39 -2.09
CA ILE A 106 3.55 -11.67 -0.92
C ILE A 106 3.26 -10.18 -1.13
N THR A 107 2.78 -9.50 -0.09
CA THR A 107 2.37 -8.10 -0.18
C THR A 107 3.23 -7.23 0.69
N TYR A 108 3.87 -6.24 0.08
CA TYR A 108 4.49 -5.14 0.80
C TYR A 108 3.52 -3.98 0.91
N SER A 109 3.42 -3.39 2.10
CA SER A 109 2.51 -2.30 2.38
C SER A 109 3.20 -1.18 3.14
N VAL A 110 3.00 0.07 2.72
CA VAL A 110 3.58 1.25 3.37
C VAL A 110 2.45 2.21 3.73
N PRO A 111 2.39 2.70 4.98
CA PRO A 111 1.38 3.68 5.37
C PRO A 111 1.57 5.00 4.63
N PHE A 112 0.54 5.85 4.56
CA PHE A 112 0.70 7.25 4.21
C PHE A 112 -0.15 8.13 5.11
N PHE A 113 0.28 9.39 5.26
CA PHE A 113 -0.27 10.29 6.26
C PHE A 113 -0.66 11.63 5.63
N HIS A 114 -1.66 12.27 6.21
CA HIS A 114 -1.98 13.67 6.00
C HIS A 114 -1.57 14.48 7.23
N ARG A 115 -1.13 15.72 7.04
CA ARG A 115 -0.69 16.60 8.13
C ARG A 115 -1.57 17.84 8.26
N PRO A 116 -2.66 17.79 9.04
CA PRO A 116 -3.29 18.99 9.55
C PRO A 116 -2.54 19.46 10.81
N ARG A 117 -2.04 20.71 10.80
CA ARG A 117 -1.53 21.41 12.00
C ARG A 117 -0.47 20.61 12.80
N GLU A 118 0.57 20.14 12.10
CA GLU A 118 1.76 19.49 12.70
C GLU A 118 1.58 18.09 13.29
N LYS A 119 0.37 17.52 13.24
CA LYS A 119 0.12 16.13 13.64
C LYS A 119 -0.01 15.24 12.41
N ALA A 120 0.70 14.10 12.40
CA ALA A 120 0.45 13.04 11.43
C ALA A 120 -0.93 12.44 11.67
N VAL A 121 -1.74 12.34 10.63
CA VAL A 121 -2.97 11.55 10.67
C VAL A 121 -2.84 10.49 9.59
N PHE A 122 -2.91 9.22 10.01
CA PHE A 122 -2.95 8.09 9.09
C PHE A 122 -4.09 8.30 8.08
N ARG A 123 -3.85 7.93 6.83
CA ARG A 123 -4.84 8.02 5.75
C ARG A 123 -5.03 6.73 4.99
N GLY A 124 -4.17 5.75 5.22
CA GLY A 124 -4.22 4.51 4.49
C GLY A 124 -2.84 3.91 4.26
N ILE A 125 -2.81 2.92 3.38
CA ILE A 125 -1.61 2.25 2.91
C ILE A 125 -1.55 2.24 1.38
N ASN A 126 -0.34 2.17 0.85
CA ASN A 126 -0.07 1.69 -0.50
C ASN A 126 0.42 0.24 -0.38
N ALA A 127 -0.14 -0.67 -1.17
CA ALA A 127 0.23 -2.07 -1.25
C ALA A 127 0.79 -2.41 -2.63
N ILE A 128 1.83 -3.24 -2.66
CA ILE A 128 2.41 -3.83 -3.85
C ILE A 128 2.50 -5.34 -3.61
N GLU A 129 1.98 -6.10 -4.56
CA GLU A 129 1.86 -7.55 -4.49
C GLU A 129 2.82 -8.17 -5.51
N HIS A 130 3.69 -9.06 -5.05
CA HIS A 130 4.64 -9.80 -5.87
C HIS A 130 4.20 -11.25 -6.02
N PHE A 131 4.50 -11.85 -7.17
CA PHE A 131 4.37 -13.30 -7.31
C PHE A 131 5.32 -14.00 -6.34
N TYR A 132 4.78 -14.98 -5.62
CA TYR A 132 5.59 -15.88 -4.82
C TYR A 132 5.87 -17.13 -5.64
N LEU A 133 7.11 -17.28 -6.12
CA LEU A 133 7.56 -18.49 -6.80
C LEU A 133 7.92 -19.53 -5.74
N VAL A 134 7.19 -20.65 -5.73
CA VAL A 134 7.55 -21.87 -4.99
C VAL A 134 8.08 -22.90 -5.98
#